data_AF-A0A2J6HMR3-F1
#
_entry.id   AF-A0A2J6HMR3-F1
#
_cell.length_a   1.000
_cell.length_b   1.000
_cell.length_c   1.000
_cell.angle_alpha   90.00
_cell.angle_beta   90.00
_cell.angle_gamma   90.00
#
_symmetry.space_group_name_H-M   'P 1'
#
loop_
_entity.id
_entity.type
_entity.pdbx_description
1 polymer ?
#
loop_
_entity_poly.entity_id
_entity_poly.type
_entity_poly.pdbx_seq_one_letter_code
_entity_poly.pdbx_strand_id
1 'polypeptide(L)'
;MTQKLTNIFIIIMLAAGLLYGIDYLPEILGNKNTRFRPLPQNSEDLNPIYTDLNDQCDDMADGYSEKEDYQDIMMTIDVYADMEIITVSEASKLTYLANTSYAQSIVNSFDDWIDSDCGQLPSNIQQDINEVYHIPECQSMLNDELAAIQSFNYLYYTIPTRVQTFINGKFDLSTYNTLVAQINSSVGNNHLRSCSNIATLGSTLNYKLDAFYTFAKGYEEQKEFYMLNESESRRLSFKRKYCPDYNANIKQYQYYYNDIQSMNVCY
;
A
#
# COMPACT_ATOMS: atom_id res chain seq x y z
N MET A 1 1.67 -47.07 35.38
CA MET A 1 1.44 -46.08 36.46
C MET A 1 1.86 -44.66 36.09
N THR A 2 2.39 -44.44 34.87
CA THR A 2 2.96 -43.16 34.40
C THR A 2 1.94 -42.27 33.67
N GLN A 3 0.94 -42.84 33.01
CA GLN A 3 -0.03 -42.07 32.19
C GLN A 3 -1.04 -41.24 33.02
N LYS A 4 -1.35 -41.67 34.25
CA LYS A 4 -2.24 -40.90 35.16
C LYS A 4 -1.53 -39.69 35.79
N LEU A 5 -0.21 -39.73 35.94
CA LEU A 5 0.58 -38.62 36.47
C LEU A 5 0.77 -37.51 35.42
N THR A 6 0.92 -37.88 34.14
CA THR A 6 1.04 -36.90 33.04
C THR A 6 -0.22 -36.07 32.86
N ASN A 7 -1.41 -36.70 32.95
CA ASN A 7 -2.68 -35.97 32.83
C ASN A 7 -2.94 -35.03 34.01
N ILE A 8 -2.51 -35.39 35.22
CA ILE A 8 -2.63 -34.51 36.40
C ILE A 8 -1.69 -33.31 36.26
N PHE A 9 -0.48 -33.49 35.71
CA PHE A 9 0.45 -32.38 35.47
C PHE A 9 -0.06 -31.39 34.42
N ILE A 10 -0.72 -31.86 33.35
CA ILE A 10 -1.31 -30.98 32.32
C ILE A 10 -2.48 -30.17 32.91
N ILE A 11 -3.32 -30.78 33.74
CA ILE A 11 -4.44 -30.09 34.41
C ILE A 11 -3.92 -29.05 35.42
N ILE A 12 -2.84 -29.35 36.15
CA ILE A 12 -2.21 -28.39 37.07
C ILE A 12 -1.54 -27.24 36.32
N MET A 13 -0.91 -27.50 35.16
CA MET A 13 -0.34 -26.44 34.32
C MET A 13 -1.40 -25.56 33.65
N LEU A 14 -2.54 -26.13 33.24
CA LEU A 14 -3.68 -25.36 32.73
C LEU A 14 -4.35 -24.53 33.83
N ALA A 15 -4.51 -25.07 35.04
CA ALA A 15 -5.03 -24.34 36.19
C ALA A 15 -4.07 -23.24 36.67
N ALA A 16 -2.76 -23.49 36.63
CA ALA A 16 -1.76 -22.47 36.92
C ALA A 16 -1.70 -21.39 35.84
N GLY A 17 -1.83 -21.74 34.55
CA GLY A 17 -1.93 -20.78 33.45
C GLY A 17 -3.16 -19.87 33.57
N LEU A 18 -4.31 -20.42 33.95
CA LEU A 18 -5.53 -19.67 34.23
C LEU A 18 -5.42 -18.77 35.48
N LEU A 19 -4.77 -19.23 36.54
CA LEU A 19 -4.59 -18.43 37.76
C LEU A 19 -3.57 -17.29 37.56
N TYR A 20 -2.48 -17.52 36.82
CA TYR A 20 -1.51 -16.46 36.51
C TYR A 20 -2.03 -15.47 35.46
N GLY A 21 -2.94 -15.88 34.56
CA GLY A 21 -3.59 -14.96 33.62
C GLY A 21 -4.57 -13.99 34.29
N ILE A 22 -5.21 -14.39 35.39
CA ILE A 22 -6.17 -13.54 36.12
C ILE A 22 -5.48 -12.44 36.92
N ASP A 23 -4.26 -12.68 37.42
CA ASP A 23 -3.49 -11.68 38.18
C ASP A 23 -2.79 -10.62 37.29
N TYR A 24 -2.74 -10.81 35.97
CA TYR A 24 -2.19 -9.83 34.99
C TYR A 24 -3.25 -8.91 34.38
N LEU A 25 -4.54 -9.18 34.59
CA LEU A 25 -5.64 -8.30 34.17
C LEU A 25 -5.59 -6.86 34.74
N PRO A 26 -5.10 -6.59 35.96
CA PRO A 26 -5.09 -5.22 36.49
C PRO A 26 -4.06 -4.30 35.83
N GLU A 27 -3.04 -4.85 35.16
CA GLU A 27 -1.95 -4.06 34.56
C GLU A 27 -2.23 -3.67 33.10
N ILE A 28 -3.08 -4.45 32.40
CA ILE A 28 -3.61 -4.11 31.06
C ILE A 28 -4.79 -3.12 31.16
N LEU A 29 -5.50 -3.08 32.30
CA LEU A 29 -6.58 -2.12 32.58
C LEU A 29 -6.07 -0.77 33.11
N GLY A 30 -4.93 -0.32 32.58
CA GLY A 30 -4.32 0.97 32.86
C GLY A 30 -5.18 2.15 32.42
N ASN A 31 -6.03 2.60 33.34
CA ASN A 31 -6.54 3.97 33.45
C ASN A 31 -7.44 4.50 32.30
N LYS A 32 -8.68 3.99 32.23
CA LYS A 32 -9.86 4.84 32.01
C LYS A 32 -10.97 4.37 32.97
N ASN A 33 -11.58 5.32 33.70
CA ASN A 33 -12.59 5.10 34.74
C ASN A 33 -13.70 4.08 34.35
N THR A 34 -13.54 2.80 34.69
CA THR A 34 -14.62 1.81 34.57
C THR A 34 -15.38 1.72 35.89
N ARG A 35 -16.59 2.30 35.90
CA ARG A 35 -17.59 1.99 36.92
C ARG A 35 -18.11 0.58 36.64
N PHE A 36 -17.64 -0.42 37.37
CA PHE A 36 -18.34 -1.70 37.45
C PHE A 36 -19.78 -1.47 37.94
N ARG A 37 -20.77 -1.65 37.05
CA ARG A 37 -22.19 -1.71 37.41
C ARG A 37 -22.61 -3.17 37.59
N PRO A 38 -23.50 -3.47 38.55
CA PRO A 38 -23.98 -4.83 38.77
C PRO A 38 -24.87 -5.28 37.61
N LEU A 39 -24.75 -6.57 37.26
CA LEU A 39 -25.52 -7.26 36.23
C LEU A 39 -27.04 -7.18 36.52
N PRO A 40 -27.90 -6.88 35.53
CA PRO A 40 -29.34 -6.92 35.72
C PRO A 40 -29.82 -8.37 35.82
N GLN A 41 -30.62 -8.64 36.85
CA GLN A 41 -31.46 -9.83 36.93
C GLN A 41 -32.80 -9.48 36.28
N ASN A 42 -33.02 -9.81 35.01
CA ASN A 42 -34.34 -10.15 34.44
C ASN A 42 -34.19 -10.65 32.98
N SER A 43 -34.99 -11.66 32.65
CA SER A 43 -34.99 -12.43 31.41
C SER A 43 -35.85 -11.77 30.32
N GLU A 44 -35.25 -10.84 29.59
CA GLU A 44 -35.64 -10.31 28.26
C GLU A 44 -34.58 -9.31 27.73
N ASP A 45 -33.59 -8.97 28.56
CA ASP A 45 -32.47 -8.10 28.24
C ASP A 45 -31.37 -8.86 27.46
N LEU A 46 -30.85 -8.25 26.39
CA LEU A 46 -29.62 -8.71 25.72
C LEU A 46 -28.51 -8.93 26.75
N ASN A 47 -27.70 -9.98 26.55
CA ASN A 47 -26.55 -10.25 27.40
C ASN A 47 -25.69 -8.97 27.52
N PRO A 48 -25.45 -8.43 28.73
CA PRO A 48 -24.75 -7.16 28.89
C PRO A 48 -23.31 -7.24 28.36
N ILE A 49 -22.70 -8.42 28.38
CA ILE A 49 -21.37 -8.64 27.81
C ILE A 49 -21.41 -8.60 26.28
N TYR A 50 -22.45 -9.19 25.67
CA TYR A 50 -22.67 -9.08 24.23
C TYR A 50 -22.88 -7.61 23.81
N THR A 51 -23.66 -6.87 24.58
CA THR A 51 -23.94 -5.45 24.30
C THR A 51 -22.67 -4.62 24.38
N ASP A 52 -21.85 -4.82 25.41
CA ASP A 52 -20.58 -4.11 25.57
C ASP A 52 -19.58 -4.43 24.44
N LEU A 53 -19.46 -5.71 24.04
CA LEU A 53 -18.62 -6.08 22.89
C LEU A 53 -19.16 -5.54 21.57
N ASN A 54 -20.49 -5.48 21.40
CA ASN A 54 -21.10 -4.89 20.22
C ASN A 54 -20.75 -3.40 20.12
N ASP A 55 -20.90 -2.66 21.21
CA ASP A 55 -20.54 -1.24 21.27
C ASP A 55 -19.04 -1.03 20.99
N GLN A 56 -18.16 -1.88 21.51
CA GLN A 56 -16.72 -1.82 21.21
C GLN A 56 -16.42 -2.08 19.72
N CYS A 57 -17.15 -3.00 19.07
CA CYS A 57 -17.01 -3.23 17.64
C CYS A 57 -17.51 -2.01 16.84
N ASP A 58 -18.64 -1.43 17.21
CA ASP A 58 -19.21 -0.25 16.56
C ASP A 58 -18.27 0.96 16.68
N ASP A 59 -17.69 1.19 17.87
CA ASP A 59 -16.72 2.26 18.12
C ASP A 59 -15.44 2.13 17.27
N MET A 60 -15.07 0.90 16.85
CA MET A 60 -13.92 0.65 15.98
C MET A 60 -14.10 1.23 14.57
N ALA A 61 -15.34 1.38 14.11
CA ALA A 61 -15.60 2.00 12.82
C ALA A 61 -15.36 3.52 12.84
N ASP A 62 -15.36 4.15 14.01
CA ASP A 62 -15.25 5.60 14.19
C ASP A 62 -13.78 6.07 14.21
N GLY A 63 -13.21 6.23 13.02
CA GLY A 63 -11.81 6.65 12.81
C GLY A 63 -10.89 5.47 12.48
N TYR A 64 -9.57 5.67 12.54
CA TYR A 64 -8.61 4.56 12.37
C TYR A 64 -8.41 3.83 13.70
N SER A 65 -8.68 2.53 13.71
CA SER A 65 -8.36 1.67 14.84
C SER A 65 -7.04 0.96 14.61
N GLU A 66 -6.24 0.85 15.68
CA GLU A 66 -4.99 0.11 15.62
C GLU A 66 -5.28 -1.40 15.51
N LYS A 67 -4.34 -2.11 14.88
CA LYS A 67 -4.45 -3.56 14.67
C LYS A 67 -4.60 -4.30 16.00
N GLU A 68 -3.87 -3.85 17.02
CA GLU A 68 -3.87 -4.41 18.36
C GLU A 68 -5.28 -4.41 18.98
N ASP A 69 -6.02 -3.30 18.85
CA ASP A 69 -7.40 -3.18 19.38
C ASP A 69 -8.35 -4.19 18.71
N TYR A 70 -8.23 -4.36 17.39
CA TYR A 70 -8.99 -5.36 16.64
C TYR A 70 -8.66 -6.79 17.10
N GLN A 71 -7.38 -7.10 17.28
CA GLN A 71 -6.94 -8.43 17.72
C GLN A 71 -7.41 -8.74 19.15
N ASP A 72 -7.41 -7.75 20.03
CA ASP A 72 -7.88 -7.88 21.41
C ASP A 72 -9.39 -8.15 21.48
N ILE A 73 -10.18 -7.46 20.65
CA ILE A 73 -11.64 -7.70 20.54
C ILE A 73 -11.92 -9.10 20.00
N MET A 74 -11.22 -9.52 18.93
CA MET A 74 -11.37 -10.85 18.36
C MET A 74 -11.02 -11.95 19.36
N MET A 75 -9.91 -11.80 20.08
CA MET A 75 -9.52 -12.73 21.15
C MET A 75 -10.55 -12.78 22.27
N THR A 76 -11.11 -11.63 22.65
CA THR A 76 -12.13 -11.56 23.72
C THR A 76 -13.42 -12.28 23.30
N ILE A 77 -13.87 -12.10 22.06
CA ILE A 77 -15.03 -12.82 21.49
C ILE A 77 -14.80 -14.34 21.55
N ASP A 78 -13.63 -14.80 21.10
CA ASP A 78 -13.29 -16.23 21.09
C ASP A 78 -13.28 -16.83 22.50
N VAL A 79 -12.63 -16.15 23.46
CA VAL A 79 -12.57 -16.61 24.86
C VAL A 79 -13.97 -16.65 25.49
N TYR A 80 -14.80 -15.64 25.25
CA TYR A 80 -16.16 -15.61 25.82
C TYR A 80 -17.09 -16.64 25.18
N ALA A 81 -16.88 -16.97 23.91
CA ALA A 81 -17.59 -18.07 23.25
C ALA A 81 -17.16 -19.42 23.85
N ASP A 82 -15.87 -19.65 24.02
CA ASP A 82 -15.31 -20.89 24.60
C ASP A 82 -15.72 -21.11 26.06
N MET A 83 -15.88 -20.02 26.81
CA MET A 83 -16.37 -20.05 28.19
C MET A 83 -17.90 -20.12 28.30
N GLU A 84 -18.62 -20.20 27.17
CA GLU A 84 -20.09 -20.18 27.09
C GLU A 84 -20.72 -18.93 27.76
N ILE A 85 -19.97 -17.84 27.85
CA ILE A 85 -20.43 -16.53 28.37
C ILE A 85 -21.34 -15.86 27.34
N ILE A 86 -21.02 -16.02 26.06
CA ILE A 86 -21.87 -15.66 24.93
C ILE A 86 -22.17 -16.93 24.12
N THR A 87 -23.31 -16.95 23.44
CA THR A 87 -23.70 -18.06 22.58
C THR A 87 -22.88 -18.07 21.29
N VAL A 88 -22.78 -19.23 20.64
CA VAL A 88 -22.13 -19.38 19.31
C VAL A 88 -22.73 -18.41 18.29
N SER A 89 -24.04 -18.17 18.33
CA SER A 89 -24.70 -17.23 17.44
C SER A 89 -24.34 -15.77 17.74
N GLU A 90 -24.15 -15.40 19.00
CA GLU A 90 -23.70 -14.07 19.41
C GLU A 90 -22.25 -13.85 19.00
N ALA A 91 -21.38 -14.82 19.26
CA ALA A 91 -19.98 -14.79 18.85
C ALA A 91 -19.85 -14.60 17.34
N SER A 92 -20.57 -15.38 16.53
CA SER A 92 -20.54 -15.26 15.07
C SER A 92 -20.97 -13.87 14.57
N LYS A 93 -21.94 -13.22 15.24
CA LYS A 93 -22.37 -11.86 14.90
C LYS A 93 -21.32 -10.82 15.29
N LEU A 94 -20.73 -10.96 16.47
CA LEU A 94 -19.67 -10.06 16.93
C LEU A 94 -18.41 -10.19 16.06
N THR A 95 -18.00 -11.40 15.68
CA THR A 95 -16.88 -11.62 14.76
C THR A 95 -17.13 -10.91 13.42
N TYR A 96 -18.32 -11.09 12.83
CA TYR A 96 -18.67 -10.40 11.60
C TYR A 96 -18.60 -8.88 11.78
N LEU A 97 -19.18 -8.35 12.86
CA LEU A 97 -19.20 -6.93 13.15
C LEU A 97 -17.78 -6.36 13.36
N ALA A 98 -16.93 -7.04 14.12
CA ALA A 98 -15.53 -6.67 14.34
C ALA A 98 -14.76 -6.63 13.03
N ASN A 99 -14.90 -7.66 12.18
CA ASN A 99 -14.27 -7.72 10.86
C ASN A 99 -14.70 -6.53 9.99
N THR A 100 -16.00 -6.26 9.88
CA THR A 100 -16.50 -5.17 9.05
C THR A 100 -16.15 -3.79 9.60
N SER A 101 -16.14 -3.63 10.93
CA SER A 101 -15.82 -2.35 11.57
C SER A 101 -14.34 -2.03 11.46
N TYR A 102 -13.46 -3.02 11.62
CA TYR A 102 -12.03 -2.84 11.34
C TYR A 102 -11.76 -2.55 9.87
N ALA A 103 -12.43 -3.24 8.94
CA ALA A 103 -12.32 -2.92 7.52
C ALA A 103 -12.78 -1.48 7.24
N GLN A 104 -13.86 -1.01 7.87
CA GLN A 104 -14.33 0.36 7.75
C GLN A 104 -13.32 1.38 8.31
N SER A 105 -12.66 1.07 9.43
CA SER A 105 -11.62 1.93 10.02
C SER A 105 -10.43 2.12 9.06
N ILE A 106 -10.06 1.06 8.34
CA ILE A 106 -9.04 1.10 7.28
C ILE A 106 -9.51 1.97 6.10
N VAL A 107 -10.76 1.82 5.66
CA VAL A 107 -11.34 2.65 4.58
C VAL A 107 -11.30 4.13 4.97
N ASN A 108 -11.69 4.47 6.19
CA ASN A 108 -11.64 5.85 6.68
C ASN A 108 -10.22 6.42 6.66
N SER A 109 -9.24 5.64 7.11
CA SER A 109 -7.82 6.01 7.07
C SER A 109 -7.29 6.18 5.63
N PHE A 110 -7.76 5.35 4.71
CA PHE A 110 -7.47 5.50 3.29
C PHE A 110 -8.06 6.78 2.71
N ASP A 111 -9.32 7.09 3.02
CA ASP A 111 -9.99 8.31 2.57
C ASP A 111 -9.31 9.57 3.13
N ASP A 112 -8.92 9.57 4.41
CA ASP A 112 -8.11 10.64 5.01
C ASP A 112 -6.79 10.86 4.26
N TRP A 113 -6.14 9.76 3.83
CA TRP A 113 -4.93 9.85 3.02
C TRP A 113 -5.19 10.42 1.62
N ILE A 114 -6.29 10.04 0.96
CA ILE A 114 -6.70 10.63 -0.32
C ILE A 114 -6.97 12.13 -0.15
N ASP A 115 -7.71 12.53 0.88
CA ASP A 115 -8.05 13.92 1.19
C ASP A 115 -6.81 14.77 1.55
N SER A 116 -5.76 14.13 2.06
CA SER A 116 -4.43 14.73 2.28
C SER A 116 -3.58 14.88 1.00
N ASP A 117 -4.22 14.81 -0.18
CA ASP A 117 -3.60 14.93 -1.50
C ASP A 117 -2.62 13.79 -1.84
N CYS A 118 -2.93 12.57 -1.37
CA CYS A 118 -2.11 11.37 -1.53
C CYS A 118 -0.62 11.64 -1.24
N GLY A 119 -0.32 12.22 -0.08
CA GLY A 119 1.05 12.50 0.34
C GLY A 119 1.87 11.24 0.56
N GLN A 120 2.54 11.13 1.71
CA GLN A 120 3.18 9.86 2.04
C GLN A 120 2.11 8.84 2.43
N LEU A 121 2.06 7.70 1.73
CA LEU A 121 1.20 6.58 2.11
C LEU A 121 1.52 6.15 3.55
N PRO A 122 0.54 6.12 4.47
CA PRO A 122 0.73 5.59 5.80
C PRO A 122 1.24 4.15 5.76
N SER A 123 2.29 3.87 6.53
CA SER A 123 2.99 2.58 6.47
C SER A 123 2.15 1.37 6.89
N ASN A 124 1.10 1.63 7.67
CA ASN A 124 0.20 0.65 8.27
C ASN A 124 -0.97 0.25 7.34
N ILE A 125 -1.58 1.18 6.59
CA ILE A 125 -2.81 0.88 5.80
C ILE A 125 -2.64 -0.34 4.89
N GLN A 126 -1.56 -0.43 4.12
CA GLN A 126 -1.37 -1.57 3.21
C GLN A 126 -1.18 -2.89 3.99
N GLN A 127 -0.49 -2.84 5.13
CA GLN A 127 -0.29 -4.01 5.99
C GLN A 127 -1.61 -4.46 6.60
N ASP A 128 -2.42 -3.51 7.09
CA ASP A 128 -3.72 -3.76 7.72
C ASP A 128 -4.70 -4.36 6.73
N ILE A 129 -4.75 -3.84 5.49
CA ILE A 129 -5.52 -4.45 4.41
C ILE A 129 -5.09 -5.91 4.22
N ASN A 130 -3.81 -6.18 4.03
CA ASN A 130 -3.32 -7.54 3.76
C ASN A 130 -3.63 -8.53 4.89
N GLU A 131 -3.70 -8.05 6.13
CA GLU A 131 -4.06 -8.86 7.29
C GLU A 131 -5.48 -9.40 7.16
N VAL A 132 -6.46 -8.56 6.82
CA VAL A 132 -7.87 -8.94 6.80
C VAL A 132 -8.43 -9.24 5.41
N TYR A 133 -7.65 -9.03 4.35
CA TYR A 133 -8.11 -9.21 2.96
C TYR A 133 -8.53 -10.65 2.62
N HIS A 134 -8.07 -11.64 3.38
CA HIS A 134 -8.45 -13.04 3.20
C HIS A 134 -9.86 -13.36 3.75
N ILE A 135 -10.45 -12.43 4.51
CA ILE A 135 -11.79 -12.52 5.06
C ILE A 135 -12.78 -12.00 4.00
N PRO A 136 -13.77 -12.79 3.56
CA PRO A 136 -14.64 -12.43 2.43
C PRO A 136 -15.35 -11.08 2.55
N GLU A 137 -15.89 -10.75 3.73
CA GLU A 137 -16.55 -9.47 3.99
C GLU A 137 -15.59 -8.30 3.85
N CYS A 138 -14.39 -8.37 4.45
CA CYS A 138 -13.36 -7.34 4.36
C CYS A 138 -12.83 -7.20 2.93
N GLN A 139 -12.66 -8.31 2.22
CA GLN A 139 -12.21 -8.31 0.83
C GLN A 139 -13.10 -7.45 -0.05
N SER A 140 -14.42 -7.57 0.11
CA SER A 140 -15.39 -6.80 -0.67
C SER A 140 -15.34 -5.30 -0.38
N MET A 141 -14.93 -4.92 0.84
CA MET A 141 -14.81 -3.54 1.29
C MET A 141 -13.48 -2.88 0.93
N LEU A 142 -12.40 -3.66 0.79
CA LEU A 142 -11.02 -3.15 0.68
C LEU A 142 -10.38 -3.32 -0.70
N ASN A 143 -11.10 -3.91 -1.66
CA ASN A 143 -10.55 -4.24 -2.97
C ASN A 143 -10.12 -3.00 -3.76
N ASP A 144 -10.90 -1.92 -3.69
CA ASP A 144 -10.66 -0.72 -4.49
C ASP A 144 -9.52 0.13 -3.88
N GLU A 145 -9.46 0.17 -2.54
CA GLU A 145 -8.41 0.76 -1.72
C GLU A 145 -7.08 0.06 -1.99
N LEU A 146 -7.08 -1.28 -1.97
CA LEU A 146 -5.89 -2.07 -2.30
C LEU A 146 -5.41 -1.79 -3.73
N ALA A 147 -6.33 -1.76 -4.70
CA ALA A 147 -5.99 -1.47 -6.09
C ALA A 147 -5.43 -0.05 -6.27
N ALA A 148 -5.97 0.94 -5.53
CA ALA A 148 -5.46 2.31 -5.51
C ALA A 148 -4.06 2.37 -4.89
N ILE A 149 -3.83 1.74 -3.74
CA ILE A 149 -2.50 1.65 -3.11
C ILE A 149 -1.48 1.00 -4.03
N GLN A 150 -1.85 -0.10 -4.69
CA GLN A 150 -0.97 -0.76 -5.67
C GLN A 150 -0.64 0.15 -6.85
N SER A 151 -1.63 0.88 -7.37
CA SER A 151 -1.45 1.85 -8.46
C SER A 151 -0.53 2.99 -8.03
N PHE A 152 -0.72 3.52 -6.82
CA PHE A 152 0.13 4.54 -6.21
C PHE A 152 1.58 4.05 -6.09
N ASN A 153 1.79 2.91 -5.43
CA ASN A 153 3.13 2.35 -5.21
C ASN A 153 3.86 2.08 -6.53
N TYR A 154 3.14 1.56 -7.52
CA TYR A 154 3.69 1.31 -8.84
C TYR A 154 4.14 2.61 -9.53
N LEU A 155 3.29 3.65 -9.50
CA LEU A 155 3.61 4.95 -10.08
C LEU A 155 4.73 5.67 -9.34
N TYR A 156 4.76 5.62 -8.01
CA TYR A 156 5.68 6.40 -7.21
C TYR A 156 7.06 5.76 -7.12
N TYR A 157 7.14 4.44 -6.95
CA TYR A 157 8.40 3.75 -6.68
C TYR A 157 8.93 2.96 -7.88
N THR A 158 8.05 2.42 -8.74
CA THR A 158 8.47 1.50 -9.81
C THR A 158 8.67 2.22 -11.14
N ILE A 159 7.67 2.98 -11.60
CA ILE A 159 7.70 3.63 -12.91
C ILE A 159 8.91 4.58 -13.08
N PRO A 160 9.30 5.44 -12.12
CA PRO A 160 10.40 6.39 -12.31
C PRO A 160 11.72 5.69 -12.64
N THR A 161 12.02 4.59 -11.95
CA THR A 161 13.20 3.76 -12.20
C THR A 161 13.18 3.13 -13.59
N ARG A 162 12.00 2.65 -14.03
CA ARG A 162 11.84 2.07 -15.37
C ARG A 162 11.97 3.10 -16.47
N VAL A 163 11.40 4.30 -16.28
CA VAL A 163 11.57 5.45 -17.18
C VAL A 163 13.04 5.83 -17.28
N GLN A 164 13.77 5.94 -16.16
CA GLN A 164 15.19 6.28 -16.19
C GLN A 164 16.02 5.20 -16.90
N THR A 165 15.74 3.93 -16.64
CA THR A 165 16.41 2.81 -17.33
C THR A 165 16.17 2.86 -18.83
N PHE A 166 14.93 3.12 -19.25
CA PHE A 166 14.56 3.26 -20.66
C PHE A 166 15.29 4.44 -21.34
N ILE A 167 15.34 5.61 -20.68
CA ILE A 167 16.01 6.83 -21.17
C ILE A 167 17.53 6.62 -21.34
N ASN A 168 18.14 5.78 -20.50
CA ASN A 168 19.56 5.47 -20.60
C ASN A 168 19.87 4.47 -21.74
N GLY A 169 18.86 3.77 -22.27
CA GLY A 169 18.99 2.75 -23.31
C GLY A 169 18.83 3.28 -24.73
N LYS A 170 18.86 2.37 -25.71
CA LYS A 170 18.45 2.68 -27.09
C LYS A 170 16.93 2.80 -27.15
N PHE A 171 16.42 3.80 -27.88
CA PHE A 171 14.99 3.98 -28.03
C PHE A 171 14.29 2.76 -28.65
N ASP A 172 13.19 2.36 -28.01
CA ASP A 172 12.28 1.32 -28.46
C ASP A 172 10.84 1.81 -28.32
N LEU A 173 10.11 1.82 -29.44
CA LEU A 173 8.75 2.38 -29.51
C LEU A 173 7.76 1.56 -28.68
N SER A 174 7.94 0.24 -28.60
CA SER A 174 7.07 -0.65 -27.83
C SER A 174 7.17 -0.37 -26.33
N THR A 175 8.40 -0.24 -25.83
CA THR A 175 8.69 0.09 -24.43
C THR A 175 8.18 1.48 -24.09
N TYR A 176 8.38 2.47 -24.96
CA TYR A 176 7.82 3.81 -24.80
C TYR A 176 6.29 3.79 -24.62
N ASN A 177 5.57 3.16 -25.57
CA ASN A 177 4.11 3.08 -25.53
C ASN A 177 3.62 2.35 -24.27
N THR A 178 4.33 1.30 -23.86
CA THR A 178 4.03 0.54 -22.64
C THR A 178 4.16 1.43 -21.39
N LEU A 179 5.24 2.20 -21.28
CA LEU A 179 5.45 3.09 -20.13
C LEU A 179 4.43 4.21 -20.07
N VAL A 180 4.09 4.83 -21.21
CA VAL A 180 3.03 5.86 -21.28
C VAL A 180 1.68 5.29 -20.85
N ALA A 181 1.31 4.11 -21.35
CA ALA A 181 0.07 3.45 -20.96
C ALA A 181 0.03 3.12 -19.46
N GLN A 182 1.15 2.64 -18.90
CA GLN A 182 1.27 2.32 -17.47
C GLN A 182 1.18 3.57 -16.58
N ILE A 183 1.80 4.68 -16.98
CA ILE A 183 1.65 5.98 -16.30
C ILE A 183 0.18 6.40 -16.30
N ASN A 184 -0.44 6.45 -17.48
CA ASN A 184 -1.81 6.93 -17.63
C ASN A 184 -2.83 6.03 -16.92
N SER A 185 -2.61 4.71 -16.90
CA SER A 185 -3.45 3.78 -16.15
C SER A 185 -3.35 3.98 -14.65
N SER A 186 -2.15 4.27 -14.12
CA SER A 186 -1.94 4.47 -12.68
C SER A 186 -2.55 5.79 -12.21
N VAL A 187 -2.33 6.87 -12.98
CA VAL A 187 -2.94 8.19 -12.73
C VAL A 187 -4.46 8.14 -12.93
N GLY A 188 -4.92 7.30 -13.84
CA GLY A 188 -6.33 7.12 -14.16
C GLY A 188 -7.13 6.31 -13.13
N ASN A 189 -6.52 5.79 -12.07
CA ASN A 189 -7.24 5.12 -10.98
C ASN A 189 -8.23 6.10 -10.32
N ASN A 190 -9.48 5.67 -10.11
CA ASN A 190 -10.56 6.57 -9.68
C ASN A 190 -10.29 7.28 -8.36
N HIS A 191 -9.70 6.61 -7.37
CA HIS A 191 -9.38 7.22 -6.07
C HIS A 191 -8.21 8.20 -6.18
N LEU A 192 -7.24 7.94 -7.06
CA LEU A 192 -6.02 8.75 -7.18
C LEU A 192 -6.19 9.99 -8.08
N ARG A 193 -7.29 10.09 -8.83
CA ARG A 193 -7.51 11.20 -9.78
C ARG A 193 -7.64 12.57 -9.12
N SER A 194 -8.12 12.62 -7.88
CA SER A 194 -8.20 13.84 -7.08
C SER A 194 -6.84 14.32 -6.60
N CYS A 195 -5.84 13.44 -6.54
CA CYS A 195 -4.54 13.73 -5.99
C CYS A 195 -3.63 14.48 -6.99
N SER A 196 -3.37 15.74 -6.68
CA SER A 196 -2.58 16.68 -7.47
C SER A 196 -1.13 16.23 -7.62
N ASN A 197 -0.55 15.64 -6.56
CA ASN A 197 0.81 15.08 -6.57
C ASN A 197 0.94 13.94 -7.58
N ILE A 198 -0.08 13.09 -7.68
CA ILE A 198 -0.14 11.96 -8.61
C ILE A 198 -0.23 12.45 -10.06
N ALA A 199 -1.12 13.40 -10.31
CA ALA A 199 -1.24 14.02 -11.63
C ALA A 199 0.07 14.71 -12.06
N THR A 200 0.73 15.40 -11.12
CA THR A 200 2.01 16.10 -11.37
C THR A 200 3.14 15.12 -11.66
N LEU A 201 3.25 14.04 -10.89
CA LEU A 201 4.25 12.99 -11.11
C LEU A 201 4.04 12.33 -12.48
N GLY A 202 2.81 11.92 -12.80
CA GLY A 202 2.47 11.34 -14.10
C GLY A 202 2.83 12.26 -15.27
N SER A 203 2.47 13.54 -15.18
CA SER A 203 2.82 14.55 -16.19
C SER A 203 4.33 14.71 -16.35
N THR A 204 5.07 14.73 -15.24
CA THR A 204 6.54 14.84 -15.24
C THR A 204 7.20 13.64 -15.92
N LEU A 205 6.70 12.43 -15.66
CA LEU A 205 7.23 11.20 -16.25
C LEU A 205 6.92 11.14 -17.76
N ASN A 206 5.69 11.47 -18.17
CA ASN A 206 5.33 11.54 -19.58
C ASN A 206 6.18 12.58 -20.33
N TYR A 207 6.39 13.77 -19.75
CA TYR A 207 7.26 14.78 -20.34
C TYR A 207 8.70 14.27 -20.56
N LYS A 208 9.27 13.52 -19.61
CA LYS A 208 10.60 12.91 -19.77
C LYS A 208 10.64 11.90 -20.91
N LEU A 209 9.59 11.08 -21.05
CA LEU A 209 9.47 10.11 -22.14
C LEU A 209 9.34 10.82 -23.50
N ASP A 210 8.51 11.85 -23.61
CA ASP A 210 8.30 12.62 -24.84
C ASP A 210 9.58 13.34 -25.28
N ALA A 211 10.31 13.92 -24.32
CA ALA A 211 11.60 14.55 -24.58
C ALA A 211 12.62 13.53 -25.11
N PHE A 212 12.66 12.33 -24.51
CA PHE A 212 13.54 11.26 -24.99
C PHE A 212 13.15 10.73 -26.38
N TYR A 213 11.85 10.52 -26.63
CA TYR A 213 11.33 10.14 -27.94
C TYR A 213 11.77 11.13 -29.02
N THR A 214 11.53 12.42 -28.78
CA THR A 214 11.88 13.51 -29.69
C THR A 214 13.39 13.54 -29.95
N PHE A 215 14.18 13.41 -28.88
CA PHE A 215 15.63 13.36 -28.97
C PHE A 215 16.10 12.18 -29.82
N ALA A 216 15.65 10.96 -29.50
CA ALA A 216 16.09 9.73 -30.16
C ALA A 216 15.75 9.71 -31.66
N LYS A 217 14.53 10.13 -32.02
CA LYS A 217 14.13 10.25 -33.44
C LYS A 217 14.97 11.26 -34.19
N GLY A 218 15.13 12.46 -33.62
CA GLY A 218 15.97 13.50 -34.22
C GLY A 218 17.44 13.10 -34.33
N TYR A 219 17.94 12.28 -33.40
CA TYR A 219 19.29 11.74 -33.45
C TYR A 219 19.49 10.76 -34.59
N GLU A 220 18.65 9.72 -34.69
CA GLU A 220 18.78 8.67 -35.72
C GLU A 220 18.72 9.28 -37.14
N GLU A 221 17.76 10.17 -37.39
CA GLU A 221 17.64 10.87 -38.68
C GLU A 221 18.91 11.65 -39.01
N GLN A 222 19.40 12.47 -38.06
CA GLN A 222 20.60 13.29 -38.29
C GLN A 222 21.88 12.47 -38.41
N LYS A 223 21.96 11.33 -37.70
CA LYS A 223 23.09 10.39 -37.79
C LYS A 223 23.13 9.78 -39.19
N GLU A 224 22.00 9.30 -39.71
CA GLU A 224 21.92 8.76 -41.07
C GLU A 224 22.37 9.82 -42.10
N PHE A 225 21.88 11.05 -41.99
CA PHE A 225 22.29 12.14 -42.88
C PHE A 225 23.78 12.50 -42.77
N TYR A 226 24.36 12.44 -41.58
CA TYR A 226 25.80 12.65 -41.33
C TYR A 226 26.64 11.55 -41.99
N MET A 227 26.24 10.28 -41.84
CA MET A 227 26.96 9.13 -42.38
C MET A 227 26.91 9.04 -43.91
N LEU A 228 25.86 9.57 -44.55
CA LEU A 228 25.69 9.52 -46.00
C LEU A 228 26.35 10.69 -46.76
N ASN A 229 26.67 11.81 -46.10
CA ASN A 229 27.16 13.02 -46.78
C ASN A 229 28.18 13.80 -45.92
N GLU A 230 29.47 13.67 -46.24
CA GLU A 230 30.59 14.31 -45.52
C GLU A 230 30.78 15.82 -45.82
N SER A 231 29.70 16.58 -46.02
CA SER A 231 29.89 18.04 -46.14
C SER A 231 30.24 18.64 -44.77
N GLU A 232 31.27 19.49 -44.72
CA GLU A 232 31.76 20.13 -43.49
C GLU A 232 30.65 20.85 -42.70
N SER A 233 29.75 21.53 -43.41
CA SER A 233 28.58 22.20 -42.80
C SER A 233 27.67 21.23 -42.03
N ARG A 234 27.51 19.99 -42.49
CA ARG A 234 26.69 18.97 -41.80
C ARG A 234 27.41 18.40 -40.60
N ARG A 235 28.73 18.18 -40.69
CA ARG A 235 29.55 17.77 -39.53
C ARG A 235 29.45 18.78 -38.41
N LEU A 236 29.58 20.08 -38.73
CA LEU A 236 29.39 21.19 -37.79
C LEU A 236 27.99 21.22 -37.18
N SER A 237 26.93 21.03 -37.98
CA SER A 237 25.55 20.99 -37.49
C SER A 237 25.32 19.85 -36.50
N PHE A 238 25.79 18.64 -36.83
CA PHE A 238 25.70 17.48 -35.94
C PHE A 238 26.48 17.71 -34.65
N LYS A 239 27.73 18.20 -34.74
CA LYS A 239 28.60 18.52 -33.59
C LYS A 239 27.91 19.50 -32.64
N ARG A 240 27.36 20.61 -33.16
CA ARG A 240 26.66 21.62 -32.33
C ARG A 240 25.43 21.06 -31.62
N LYS A 241 24.72 20.11 -32.22
CA LYS A 241 23.47 19.59 -31.66
C LYS A 241 23.67 18.47 -30.65
N TYR A 242 24.69 17.63 -30.84
CA TYR A 242 24.84 16.39 -30.09
C TYR A 242 26.14 16.27 -29.30
N CYS A 243 27.17 17.07 -29.59
CA CYS A 243 28.39 16.98 -28.81
C CYS A 243 28.26 17.63 -27.42
N PRO A 244 28.85 17.03 -26.38
CA PRO A 244 28.68 17.47 -25.00
C PRO A 244 29.13 18.91 -24.72
N ASP A 245 30.12 19.40 -25.47
CA ASP A 245 30.64 20.77 -25.35
C ASP A 245 29.61 21.82 -25.77
N TYR A 246 28.65 21.45 -26.63
CA TYR A 246 27.57 22.31 -27.09
C TYR A 246 26.21 21.95 -26.49
N ASN A 247 26.00 20.67 -26.18
CA ASN A 247 24.77 20.14 -25.61
C ASN A 247 25.11 19.23 -24.42
N ALA A 248 25.26 19.83 -23.24
CA ALA A 248 25.58 19.09 -22.02
C ALA A 248 24.50 18.05 -21.64
N ASN A 249 23.24 18.28 -22.05
CA ASN A 249 22.11 17.40 -21.74
C ASN A 249 22.24 16.02 -22.41
N ILE A 250 23.09 15.86 -23.42
CA ILE A 250 23.31 14.56 -24.08
C ILE A 250 23.71 13.46 -23.09
N LYS A 251 24.40 13.83 -22.00
CA LYS A 251 24.87 12.88 -20.98
C LYS A 251 23.74 12.12 -20.28
N GLN A 252 22.52 12.66 -20.29
CA GLN A 252 21.35 11.97 -19.73
C GLN A 252 20.89 10.80 -20.61
N TYR A 253 21.28 10.77 -21.89
CA TYR A 253 20.91 9.74 -22.86
C TYR A 253 22.11 8.82 -23.12
N GLN A 254 22.47 8.01 -22.12
CA GLN A 254 23.75 7.31 -22.04
C GLN A 254 24.09 6.49 -23.30
N TYR A 255 23.14 5.74 -23.86
CA TYR A 255 23.35 4.98 -25.10
C TYR A 255 23.82 5.89 -26.24
N TYR A 256 23.12 6.99 -26.48
CA TYR A 256 23.40 7.94 -27.55
C TYR A 256 24.68 8.73 -27.32
N TYR A 257 24.94 9.12 -26.07
CA TYR A 257 26.23 9.71 -25.69
C TYR A 257 27.40 8.79 -26.05
N ASN A 258 27.32 7.50 -25.70
CA ASN A 258 28.36 6.52 -26.01
C ASN A 258 28.52 6.31 -27.52
N ASP A 259 27.41 6.28 -28.27
CA ASP A 259 27.43 6.16 -29.72
C ASP A 259 28.09 7.39 -30.40
N ILE A 260 27.85 8.60 -29.90
CA ILE A 260 28.54 9.81 -30.37
C ILE A 260 30.04 9.74 -30.13
N GLN A 261 30.45 9.29 -28.94
CA GLN A 261 31.86 9.13 -28.59
C GLN A 261 32.56 8.12 -29.50
N SER A 262 31.90 6.98 -29.79
CA SER A 262 32.48 5.94 -30.66
C SER A 262 32.66 6.39 -32.11
N MET A 263 31.85 7.33 -32.59
CA MET A 263 31.98 7.94 -33.90
C MET A 263 33.11 8.99 -33.98
N ASN A 264 33.74 9.37 -32.87
CA ASN A 264 34.80 10.38 -32.80
C ASN A 264 34.42 11.75 -33.43
N VAL A 265 33.14 12.14 -33.41
CA VAL A 265 32.65 13.39 -34.05
C VAL A 265 32.94 14.64 -33.21
N CYS A 266 33.14 14.46 -31.91
CA CYS A 266 33.24 15.57 -30.96
C CYS A 266 34.67 16.08 -30.73
N TYR A 267 35.68 15.39 -31.24
CA TYR A 267 37.07 15.84 -31.19
C TYR A 267 37.36 16.92 -32.24
#